data_AF-A0A833LMC9-F1
#
_entry.id   AF-A0A833LMC9-F1
#
_cell.length_a   1.000
_cell.length_b   1.000
_cell.length_c   1.000
_cell.angle_alpha   90.00
_cell.angle_beta   90.00
_cell.angle_gamma   90.00
#
_symmetry.space_group_name_H-M   'P 1'
#
loop_
_entity.id
_entity.type
_entity.pdbx_description
1 polymer ?
#
loop_
_entity_poly.entity_id
_entity_poly.type
_entity_poly.pdbx_seq_one_letter_code
_entity_poly.pdbx_strand_id
1 'polypeptide(L)'
;MTPEEMQARLLYRDGLMLVLDKPPGLPVHRGPKGGESLEDHFAVLRFGLPRNPALAHRLDRETSGCLVLGRHRKALAALAKLFKTG
;
A
#
# COMPACT_ATOMS: atom_id res chain seq x y z
N MET A 1 5.40 -4.24 12.94
CA MET A 1 6.05 -2.98 12.49
C MET A 1 5.44 -1.80 13.23
N THR A 2 6.20 -0.74 13.54
CA THR A 2 5.65 0.50 14.14
C THR A 2 5.12 1.45 13.06
N PRO A 3 4.29 2.45 13.42
CA PRO A 3 3.88 3.52 12.50
C PRO A 3 5.05 4.23 11.81
N GLU A 4 6.10 4.54 12.56
CA GLU A 4 7.30 5.23 12.08
C GLU A 4 8.07 4.37 11.08
N GLU A 5 8.22 3.07 11.38
CA GLU A 5 8.84 2.11 10.46
C GLU A 5 8.07 1.99 9.15
N MET A 6 6.73 2.02 9.18
CA MET A 6 5.91 1.99 7.97
C MET A 6 6.07 3.28 7.16
N GLN A 7 6.02 4.44 7.81
CA GLN A 7 6.18 5.72 7.12
C GLN A 7 7.58 5.89 6.52
N ALA A 8 8.61 5.38 7.16
CA ALA A 8 9.98 5.37 6.64
C ALA A 8 10.14 4.57 5.34
N ARG A 9 9.22 3.64 5.03
CA ARG A 9 9.21 2.86 3.78
C ARG A 9 8.57 3.59 2.60
N LEU A 10 8.10 4.83 2.78
CA LEU A 10 7.49 5.60 1.71
C LEU A 10 8.57 6.11 0.74
N LEU A 11 8.59 5.54 -0.47
CA LEU A 11 9.49 5.93 -1.55
C LEU A 11 9.00 7.17 -2.29
N TYR A 12 7.68 7.31 -2.43
CA TYR A 12 7.08 8.43 -3.15
C TYR A 12 5.70 8.78 -2.61
N ARG A 13 5.37 10.08 -2.62
CA ARG A 13 4.07 10.60 -2.18
C ARG A 13 3.68 11.84 -2.98
N ASP A 14 2.51 11.79 -3.59
CA ASP A 14 1.83 12.97 -4.14
C ASP A 14 0.34 12.98 -3.76
N GLY A 15 -0.47 13.80 -4.45
CA GLY A 15 -1.91 13.86 -4.23
C GLY A 15 -2.71 12.64 -4.72
N LEU A 16 -2.15 11.86 -5.66
CA LEU A 16 -2.82 10.75 -6.32
C LEU A 16 -2.44 9.40 -5.69
N MET A 17 -1.16 9.19 -5.42
CA MET A 17 -0.61 7.88 -5.06
C MET A 17 0.47 7.93 -3.98
N LEU A 18 0.71 6.77 -3.40
CA LEU A 18 1.86 6.44 -2.57
C LEU A 18 2.61 5.29 -3.23
N VAL A 19 3.94 5.30 -3.14
CA VAL A 19 4.77 4.14 -3.47
C VAL A 19 5.54 3.74 -2.22
N LEU A 20 5.38 2.49 -1.81
CA LEU A 20 6.05 1.92 -0.64
C LEU A 20 7.13 0.93 -1.07
N ASP A 21 8.22 0.87 -0.30
CA ASP A 21 9.14 -0.27 -0.30
C ASP A 21 8.58 -1.39 0.59
N LYS A 22 7.84 -2.32 -0.02
CA LYS A 22 7.27 -3.47 0.72
C LYS A 22 8.40 -4.43 1.10
N PRO A 23 8.58 -4.73 2.41
CA PRO A 23 9.52 -5.78 2.79
C PRO A 23 9.00 -7.17 2.39
N PRO A 24 9.89 -8.15 2.21
CA PRO A 24 9.48 -9.56 2.14
C PRO A 24 8.95 -10.01 3.51
N GLY A 25 8.15 -11.08 3.54
CA GLY A 25 7.53 -11.64 4.75
C GLY A 25 6.26 -10.93 5.23
N LEU A 26 6.02 -9.67 4.84
CA LEU A 26 4.78 -8.93 5.17
C LEU A 26 3.71 -9.16 4.10
N PRO A 27 2.57 -9.83 4.42
CA PRO A 27 1.48 -9.99 3.47
C PRO A 27 0.73 -8.67 3.28
N VAL A 28 0.22 -8.45 2.06
CA VAL A 28 -0.62 -7.29 1.75
C VAL A 28 -1.95 -7.36 2.49
N HIS A 29 -2.65 -8.50 2.38
CA HIS A 29 -3.93 -8.78 3.04
C HIS A 29 -3.74 -9.74 4.21
N ARG A 30 -4.64 -9.64 5.20
CA ARG A 30 -4.69 -10.62 6.30
C ARG A 30 -5.09 -11.99 5.78
N GLY A 31 -4.25 -12.99 6.01
CA GLY A 31 -4.52 -14.38 5.62
C GLY A 31 -5.42 -15.12 6.63
N PRO A 32 -5.84 -16.35 6.32
CA PRO A 32 -6.72 -17.16 7.18
C PRO A 32 -6.13 -17.45 8.57
N LYS A 33 -4.80 -17.54 8.65
CA LYS A 33 -4.06 -17.77 9.91
C LYS A 33 -3.93 -16.50 10.76
N GLY A 34 -4.50 -15.37 10.33
CA GLY A 34 -4.33 -14.08 10.98
C GLY A 34 -2.92 -13.50 10.79
N GLY A 35 -2.47 -12.73 11.78
CA GLY A 35 -1.18 -12.04 11.76
C GLY A 35 -1.21 -10.63 11.17
N GLU A 36 -0.10 -9.92 11.31
CA GLU A 36 0.08 -8.56 10.77
C GLU A 36 0.01 -8.56 9.23
N SER A 37 -0.67 -7.56 8.66
CA SER A 37 -0.67 -7.26 7.24
C SER A 37 -0.39 -5.79 6.97
N LEU A 38 -0.05 -5.46 5.72
CA LEU A 38 0.21 -4.08 5.32
C LEU A 38 -1.03 -3.18 5.48
N GLU A 39 -2.23 -3.74 5.27
CA GLU A 39 -3.51 -3.05 5.48
C GLU A 39 -3.71 -2.53 6.90
N ASP A 40 -3.13 -3.20 7.91
CA ASP A 40 -3.19 -2.76 9.31
C ASP A 40 -2.57 -1.36 9.51
N HIS A 41 -1.66 -0.97 8.60
CA HIS A 41 -0.93 0.29 8.66
C HIS A 41 -1.52 1.40 7.77
N PHE A 42 -2.59 1.14 7.03
CA PHE A 42 -3.13 2.15 6.09
C PHE A 42 -3.57 3.45 6.78
N ALA A 43 -3.98 3.37 8.05
CA ALA A 43 -4.38 4.54 8.83
C ALA A 43 -3.24 5.56 8.98
N VAL A 44 -1.99 5.11 9.12
CA VAL A 44 -0.81 5.98 9.27
C VAL A 44 -0.31 6.53 7.93
N LEU A 45 -0.81 5.97 6.82
CA LEU A 45 -0.50 6.37 5.44
C LEU A 45 -1.52 7.36 4.86
N ARG A 46 -2.49 7.85 5.65
CA ARG A 46 -3.48 8.84 5.18
C ARG A 46 -2.87 10.19 4.83
N PHE A 47 -1.86 10.63 5.57
CA PHE A 47 -1.20 11.93 5.43
C PHE A 47 -2.21 13.08 5.25
N GLY A 48 -3.15 13.20 6.19
CA GLY A 48 -4.15 14.27 6.22
C GLY A 48 -5.42 14.02 5.40
N LEU A 49 -5.51 12.93 4.63
CA LEU A 49 -6.74 12.59 3.90
C LEU A 49 -7.78 11.86 4.77
N PRO A 50 -9.08 12.05 4.52
CA PRO A 50 -10.15 11.48 5.34
C PRO A 50 -10.29 9.96 5.19
N ARG A 51 -9.77 9.39 4.10
CA ARG A 51 -9.87 7.97 3.78
C ARG A 51 -8.48 7.35 3.72
N ASN A 52 -8.40 6.09 4.12
CA ASN A 52 -7.21 5.28 3.92
C ASN A 52 -6.87 5.19 2.42
N PRO A 53 -5.59 5.11 2.06
CA PRO A 53 -5.20 4.71 0.71
C PRO A 53 -5.63 3.26 0.45
N ALA A 54 -5.65 2.85 -0.82
CA ALA A 54 -6.05 1.50 -1.24
C ALA A 54 -5.09 0.94 -2.28
N LEU A 55 -4.97 -0.38 -2.35
CA LEU A 55 -4.00 -1.08 -3.20
C LEU A 55 -4.32 -0.93 -4.69
N ALA A 56 -3.37 -0.41 -5.47
CA ALA A 56 -3.48 -0.43 -6.93
C ALA A 56 -3.14 -1.80 -7.52
N HIS A 57 -2.20 -2.51 -6.89
CA HIS A 57 -1.83 -3.90 -7.18
C HIS A 57 -1.35 -4.56 -5.87
N ARG A 58 -0.98 -5.83 -5.96
CA ARG A 58 -0.42 -6.58 -4.82
C ARG A 58 0.94 -7.18 -5.18
N LEU A 59 1.70 -7.47 -4.13
CA LEU A 59 2.88 -8.31 -4.17
C LEU A 59 2.63 -9.49 -3.23
N ASP A 60 3.23 -10.64 -3.54
CA ASP A 60 3.16 -11.81 -2.66
C ASP A 60 3.89 -11.57 -1.34
N ARG A 61 3.60 -12.42 -0.35
CA ARG A 61 4.14 -12.26 1.01
C ARG A 61 5.67 -12.19 0.99
N GLU A 62 6.31 -13.13 0.31
CA GLU A 62 7.77 -13.22 0.23
C GLU A 62 8.41 -12.29 -0.81
N THR A 63 7.59 -11.58 -1.59
CA THR A 63 8.09 -10.65 -2.62
C THR A 63 8.32 -9.27 -1.99
N SER A 64 9.52 -8.72 -2.15
CA SER A 64 9.83 -7.33 -1.80
C SER A 64 9.66 -6.39 -2.99
N GLY A 65 9.62 -5.08 -2.74
CA GLY A 65 9.72 -4.05 -3.77
C GLY A 65 8.57 -3.06 -3.79
N CYS A 66 8.48 -2.31 -4.89
CA CYS A 66 7.55 -1.19 -5.04
C CYS A 66 6.09 -1.65 -5.01
N LEU A 67 5.34 -1.15 -4.04
CA LEU A 67 3.90 -1.33 -3.92
C LEU A 67 3.20 0.01 -4.06
N VAL A 68 2.29 0.12 -5.04
CA VAL A 68 1.55 1.34 -5.32
C VAL A 68 0.19 1.34 -4.63
N LEU A 69 -0.12 2.43 -3.93
CA LEU A 69 -1.43 2.70 -3.32
C LEU A 69 -2.07 3.94 -3.94
N GLY A 70 -3.36 3.88 -4.28
CA GLY A 70 -4.16 5.03 -4.65
C GLY A 70 -4.71 5.76 -3.42
N ARG A 71 -4.59 7.09 -3.39
CA ARG A 71 -5.00 7.92 -2.24
C ARG A 71 -6.48 8.30 -2.24
N HIS A 72 -7.14 8.18 -3.40
CA HIS A 72 -8.57 8.40 -3.57
C HIS A 72 -9.13 7.57 -4.72
N ARG A 73 -10.46 7.43 -4.77
CA ARG A 73 -11.16 6.55 -5.72
C ARG A 73 -10.78 6.79 -7.19
N LYS A 74 -10.69 8.05 -7.64
CA LYS A 74 -10.29 8.37 -9.02
C LYS A 74 -8.86 7.92 -9.35
N ALA A 75 -7.89 8.15 -8.46
CA ALA A 75 -6.51 7.71 -8.66
C ALA A 75 -6.43 6.19 -8.66
N LEU A 76 -7.10 5.52 -7.72
CA LEU A 76 -7.16 4.06 -7.67
C LEU A 76 -7.68 3.45 -8.96
N ALA A 77 -8.76 4.01 -9.54
CA ALA A 77 -9.31 3.53 -10.80
C ALA A 77 -8.32 3.69 -11.97
N ALA A 78 -7.61 4.82 -12.04
CA ALA A 78 -6.58 5.04 -13.06
C ALA A 78 -5.40 4.08 -12.90
N LEU A 79 -4.88 3.90 -11.68
CA LEU A 79 -3.78 3.00 -11.38
C LEU A 79 -4.16 1.54 -11.65
N ALA A 80 -5.34 1.10 -11.22
CA ALA A 80 -5.82 -0.26 -11.47
C ALA A 80 -5.98 -0.56 -12.97
N LYS A 81 -6.27 0.45 -13.79
CA LYS A 81 -6.28 0.30 -15.26
C LYS A 81 -4.86 0.04 -15.79
N LEU A 82 -3.86 0.78 -15.33
CA LEU A 82 -2.45 0.60 -15.75
C LEU A 82 -1.95 -0.82 -15.46
N PHE A 83 -2.23 -1.35 -14.26
CA PHE A 83 -1.82 -2.72 -13.88
C PHE A 83 -2.64 -3.84 -14.54
N LYS A 84 -3.78 -3.52 -15.17
CA LYS A 84 -4.58 -4.51 -15.94
C LYS A 84 -4.13 -4.64 -17.40
N THR A 85 -3.47 -3.62 -17.94
CA THR A 85 -3.09 -3.55 -19.35
C THR A 85 -1.61 -3.83 -19.60
N GLY A 86 -0.88 -4.23 -18.55
CA GLY A 86 0.53 -4.65 -18.62
C GLY A 86 0.68 -6.16 -18.74
#